data_AF-A0A971AW60-F1
#
_entry.id   AF-A0A971AW60-F1
#
_cell.length_a   1.000
_cell.length_b   1.000
_cell.length_c   1.000
_cell.angle_alpha   90.00
_cell.angle_beta   90.00
_cell.angle_gamma   90.00
#
_symmetry.space_group_name_H-M   'P 1'
#
loop_
_entity.id
_entity.type
_entity.pdbx_description
1 polymer ?
#
loop_
_entity_poly.entity_id
_entity_poly.type
_entity_poly.pdbx_seq_one_letter_code
_entity_poly.pdbx_strand_id
1 'polypeptide(L)'
;MPKPNLLFIFTDEQRADTLAAYGNRRIQMPNLNRLAEQSVVFDQAYVTQPVCTPSRSSIMTGLYPHTSGLTENNLALPDEVPCLVELLDQPAEYVKGYYGKWHLGDEIFKQHGFDDWVGIEDNYIEYYSPKRDRDTRCEYHHWLVANGFTPKNGSVFGRGEAARLPEAFGKPAFLGQEASRFIRENKDNPF
;
A
#
# COMPACT_ATOMS: atom_id res chain seq x y z
N MET A 1 -15.54 -16.68 -19.53
CA MET A 1 -16.14 -15.66 -18.63
C MET A 1 -15.26 -14.43 -18.67
N PRO A 2 -15.80 -13.20 -18.58
CA PRO A 2 -14.96 -12.01 -18.47
C PRO A 2 -14.08 -12.12 -17.21
N LYS A 3 -12.82 -11.68 -17.30
CA LYS A 3 -11.91 -11.64 -16.14
C LYS A 3 -12.41 -10.58 -15.15
N PRO A 4 -12.51 -10.91 -13.85
CA PRO A 4 -12.92 -9.93 -12.85
C PRO A 4 -11.79 -8.94 -12.56
N ASN A 5 -12.15 -7.74 -12.12
CA ASN A 5 -11.18 -6.82 -11.53
C ASN A 5 -10.87 -7.25 -10.09
N LEU A 6 -9.60 -7.19 -9.71
CA LEU A 6 -9.07 -7.63 -8.42
C LEU A 6 -8.64 -6.41 -7.61
N LEU A 7 -9.48 -5.99 -6.65
CA LEU A 7 -9.16 -4.87 -5.76
C LEU A 7 -8.71 -5.38 -4.39
N PHE A 8 -7.45 -5.13 -4.03
CA PHE A 8 -6.92 -5.43 -2.70
C PHE A 8 -6.81 -4.15 -1.84
N ILE A 9 -7.71 -4.00 -0.86
CA ILE A 9 -7.68 -2.89 0.10
C ILE A 9 -6.86 -3.33 1.31
N PHE A 10 -5.71 -2.69 1.52
CA PHE A 10 -4.78 -3.07 2.57
C PHE A 10 -4.48 -1.90 3.51
N THR A 11 -4.91 -2.04 4.76
CA THR A 11 -4.71 -1.04 5.83
C THR A 11 -3.44 -1.31 6.63
N ASP A 12 -2.86 -0.27 7.23
CA ASP A 12 -1.70 -0.41 8.13
C ASP A 12 -2.13 -0.23 9.60
N GLU A 13 -1.62 -1.09 10.48
CA GLU A 13 -1.89 -1.11 11.93
C GLU A 13 -3.38 -1.10 12.34
N GLN A 14 -4.28 -1.60 11.49
CA GLN A 14 -5.71 -1.68 11.83
C GLN A 14 -5.97 -2.79 12.85
N ARG A 15 -6.57 -2.42 13.99
CA ARG A 15 -7.09 -3.39 14.96
C ARG A 15 -8.45 -3.93 14.49
N ALA A 16 -8.69 -5.23 14.68
CA ALA A 16 -9.95 -5.87 14.31
C ALA A 16 -11.17 -5.20 14.98
N ASP A 17 -11.02 -4.76 16.24
CA ASP A 17 -12.08 -4.11 17.01
C ASP A 17 -12.44 -2.70 16.53
N THR A 18 -11.97 -2.27 15.35
CA THR A 18 -12.34 -0.97 14.75
C THR A 18 -13.58 -1.04 13.86
N LEU A 19 -13.98 -2.22 13.39
CA LEU A 19 -15.10 -2.39 12.45
C LEU A 19 -16.39 -2.78 13.17
N ALA A 20 -17.54 -2.34 12.64
CA ALA A 20 -18.85 -2.70 13.20
C ALA A 20 -19.14 -4.20 13.07
N ALA A 21 -18.60 -4.85 12.03
CA ALA A 21 -18.67 -6.31 11.84
C ALA A 21 -18.06 -7.10 13.02
N TYR A 22 -17.12 -6.49 13.76
CA TYR A 22 -16.52 -7.05 14.98
C TYR A 22 -17.06 -6.39 16.26
N GLY A 23 -18.24 -5.78 16.20
CA GLY A 23 -18.96 -5.23 17.36
C GLY A 23 -18.61 -3.78 17.73
N ASN A 24 -17.80 -3.07 16.93
CA ASN A 24 -17.50 -1.66 17.20
C ASN A 24 -18.72 -0.76 17.00
N ARG A 25 -19.00 0.13 17.97
CA ARG A 25 -20.07 1.15 17.89
C ARG A 25 -19.57 2.59 18.05
N ARG A 26 -18.26 2.79 18.18
CA ARG A 26 -17.64 4.09 18.48
C ARG A 26 -17.03 4.75 17.23
N ILE A 27 -16.40 3.94 16.37
CA ILE A 27 -15.71 4.41 15.17
C ILE A 27 -16.69 4.36 14.00
N GLN A 28 -16.81 5.46 13.26
CA GLN A 28 -17.72 5.57 12.14
C GLN A 28 -17.00 5.19 10.84
N MET A 29 -17.29 4.00 10.31
CA MET A 29 -16.69 3.47 9.08
C MET A 29 -17.76 3.01 8.08
N PRO A 30 -18.69 3.89 7.66
CA PRO A 30 -19.90 3.49 6.94
C PRO A 30 -19.62 2.73 5.63
N ASN A 31 -18.55 3.07 4.91
CA ASN A 31 -18.19 2.38 3.67
C ASN A 31 -17.66 0.96 3.89
N LEU A 32 -16.80 0.76 4.90
CA LEU A 32 -16.27 -0.56 5.23
C LEU A 32 -17.33 -1.43 5.92
N ASN A 33 -18.22 -0.83 6.71
CA ASN A 33 -19.38 -1.54 7.27
C ASN A 33 -20.31 -2.05 6.16
N ARG A 34 -20.65 -1.19 5.19
CA ARG A 34 -21.44 -1.60 4.01
C ARG A 34 -20.75 -2.68 3.18
N LEU A 35 -19.43 -2.58 3.01
CA LEU A 35 -18.65 -3.63 2.32
C LEU A 35 -18.75 -4.96 3.07
N ALA A 36 -18.62 -4.96 4.40
CA ALA A 36 -18.74 -6.15 5.23
C ALA A 36 -20.12 -6.81 5.11
N GLU A 37 -21.21 -6.03 5.05
CA GLU A 37 -22.58 -6.54 4.86
C GLU A 37 -22.77 -7.26 3.51
N GLN A 38 -21.91 -6.99 2.53
CA GLN A 38 -21.96 -7.55 1.17
C GLN A 38 -20.87 -8.60 0.92
N SER A 39 -20.10 -8.95 1.95
CA SER A 39 -18.89 -9.78 1.83
C SER A 39 -18.93 -10.98 2.75
N VAL A 40 -18.02 -11.92 2.53
CA VAL A 40 -17.66 -12.92 3.54
C VAL A 40 -16.76 -12.24 4.57
N VAL A 41 -17.18 -12.28 5.84
CA VAL A 41 -16.40 -11.76 6.97
C VAL A 41 -15.81 -12.95 7.74
N PHE A 42 -14.50 -12.90 7.98
CA PHE A 42 -13.81 -13.94 8.74
C PHE A 42 -13.77 -13.57 10.23
N ASP A 43 -14.26 -14.45 11.10
CA ASP A 43 -14.16 -14.26 12.56
C ASP A 43 -12.72 -14.41 13.07
N GLN A 44 -11.89 -15.15 12.33
CA GLN A 44 -10.54 -15.53 12.71
C GLN A 44 -9.57 -15.40 11.53
N ALA A 45 -9.14 -14.17 11.25
CA ALA A 45 -8.11 -13.86 10.26
C ALA A 45 -6.85 -13.33 10.99
N TYR A 46 -5.70 -13.95 10.73
CA TYR A 46 -4.44 -13.62 11.41
C TYR A 46 -3.35 -13.28 10.40
N VAL A 47 -2.48 -12.34 10.78
CA VAL A 47 -1.22 -12.09 10.08
C VAL A 47 -0.17 -13.11 10.52
N THR A 48 0.79 -13.41 9.64
CA THR A 48 1.91 -14.31 9.94
C THR A 48 2.87 -13.74 10.98
N GLN A 49 2.99 -12.40 11.04
CA GLN A 49 3.80 -11.69 12.01
C GLN A 49 3.25 -10.27 12.21
N PRO A 50 3.07 -9.79 13.46
CA PRO A 50 2.51 -8.45 13.73
C PRO A 50 3.56 -7.33 13.59
N VAL A 51 4.28 -7.32 12.46
CA VAL A 51 5.33 -6.34 12.10
C VAL A 51 5.21 -6.04 10.60
N CYS A 52 5.47 -4.79 10.18
CA CYS A 52 5.15 -4.30 8.84
C CYS A 52 5.78 -5.11 7.69
N THR A 53 7.11 -5.05 7.50
CA THR A 53 7.82 -5.75 6.40
C THR A 53 7.52 -7.26 6.40
N PRO A 54 7.56 -7.97 7.54
CA PRO A 54 7.23 -9.40 7.60
C PRO A 54 5.78 -9.73 7.23
N SER A 55 4.80 -8.96 7.73
CA SER A 55 3.40 -9.17 7.37
C SER A 55 3.15 -8.90 5.89
N ARG A 56 3.79 -7.86 5.36
CA ARG A 56 3.66 -7.44 3.95
C ARG A 56 4.31 -8.46 3.02
N SER A 57 5.46 -9.02 3.38
CA SER A 57 6.11 -10.05 2.58
C SER A 57 5.25 -11.29 2.50
N SER A 58 4.63 -11.71 3.60
CA SER A 58 3.71 -12.86 3.58
C SER A 58 2.48 -12.63 2.73
N ILE A 59 1.88 -11.43 2.77
CA ILE A 59 0.73 -11.10 1.93
C ILE A 59 1.11 -11.08 0.45
N MET A 60 2.27 -10.50 0.11
CA MET A 60 2.68 -10.35 -1.29
C MET A 60 3.18 -11.66 -1.89
N THR A 61 3.83 -12.53 -1.12
CA THR A 61 4.52 -13.73 -1.66
C THR A 61 3.80 -15.05 -1.34
N GLY A 62 2.87 -15.04 -0.38
CA GLY A 62 2.28 -16.26 0.17
C GLY A 62 3.22 -17.09 1.05
N LEU A 63 4.43 -16.60 1.34
CA LEU A 63 5.44 -17.30 2.13
C LEU A 63 5.46 -16.82 3.59
N TYR A 64 5.87 -17.70 4.51
CA TYR A 64 6.17 -17.24 5.86
C TYR A 64 7.39 -16.30 5.87
N PRO A 65 7.48 -15.36 6.84
CA PRO A 65 8.57 -14.39 6.90
C PRO A 65 9.96 -15.04 6.84
N HIS A 66 10.17 -16.12 7.59
CA HIS A 66 11.43 -16.87 7.61
C HIS A 66 11.76 -17.59 6.29
N THR A 67 10.76 -17.87 5.45
CA THR A 67 10.95 -18.44 4.12
C THR A 67 11.31 -17.36 3.10
N SER A 68 10.66 -16.20 3.18
CA SER A 68 11.00 -15.03 2.35
C SER A 68 12.31 -14.33 2.76
N GLY A 69 12.81 -14.60 3.97
CA GLY A 69 13.97 -13.92 4.56
C GLY A 69 13.65 -12.59 5.24
N LEU A 70 12.39 -12.14 5.25
CA LEU A 70 11.96 -10.84 5.75
C LEU A 70 11.39 -10.96 7.17
N THR A 71 12.25 -11.19 8.16
CA THR A 71 11.85 -11.44 9.56
C THR A 71 11.76 -10.19 10.44
N GLU A 72 12.24 -9.05 9.96
CA GLU A 72 12.18 -7.75 10.64
C GLU A 72 11.88 -6.60 9.66
N ASN A 73 11.67 -5.40 10.18
CA ASN A 73 11.37 -4.22 9.36
C ASN A 73 12.57 -3.76 8.53
N ASN A 74 12.27 -3.15 7.39
CA ASN A 74 13.24 -2.49 6.51
C ASN A 74 14.20 -3.43 5.78
N LEU A 75 13.87 -4.72 5.72
CA LEU A 75 14.48 -5.66 4.78
C LEU A 75 13.83 -5.52 3.41
N ALA A 76 14.65 -5.60 2.36
CA ALA A 76 14.18 -5.60 0.98
C ALA A 76 13.75 -7.01 0.56
N LEU A 77 12.64 -7.11 -0.16
CA LEU A 77 12.25 -8.37 -0.79
C LEU A 77 13.24 -8.69 -1.92
N PRO A 78 13.83 -9.90 -1.98
CA PRO A 78 14.70 -10.26 -3.09
C PRO A 78 13.94 -10.27 -4.42
N ASP A 79 14.58 -9.78 -5.49
CA ASP A 79 14.00 -9.68 -6.83
C ASP A 79 13.52 -11.06 -7.37
N GLU A 80 14.10 -12.16 -6.88
CA GLU A 80 13.76 -13.53 -7.28
C GLU A 80 12.50 -14.09 -6.63
N VAL A 81 11.97 -13.44 -5.59
CA VAL A 81 10.76 -13.88 -4.90
C VAL A 81 9.54 -13.23 -5.55
N PRO A 82 8.72 -13.98 -6.32
CA PRO A 82 7.60 -13.40 -7.04
C PRO A 82 6.51 -12.91 -6.09
N CYS A 83 5.89 -11.79 -6.43
CA CYS A 83 4.71 -11.27 -5.75
C CYS A 83 3.41 -11.76 -6.40
N LEU A 84 2.30 -11.62 -5.67
CA LEU A 84 0.95 -12.04 -6.06
C LEU A 84 0.57 -11.62 -7.48
N VAL A 85 0.93 -10.40 -7.87
CA VAL A 85 0.61 -9.84 -9.20
C VAL A 85 1.38 -10.50 -10.34
N GLU A 86 2.56 -11.06 -10.06
CA GLU A 86 3.38 -11.82 -11.00
C GLU A 86 2.89 -13.27 -11.12
N LEU A 87 2.12 -13.74 -10.13
CA LEU A 87 1.56 -15.09 -10.04
C LEU A 87 0.14 -15.21 -10.62
N LEU A 88 -0.47 -14.11 -11.08
CA LEU A 88 -1.77 -14.15 -11.74
C LEU A 88 -1.73 -15.04 -13.00
N ASP A 89 -2.82 -15.73 -13.32
CA ASP A 89 -2.95 -16.40 -14.62
C ASP A 89 -3.03 -15.37 -15.74
N GLN A 90 -2.10 -15.47 -16.70
CA GLN A 90 -1.89 -14.49 -17.78
C GLN A 90 -1.76 -13.06 -17.23
N PRO A 91 -0.69 -12.76 -16.47
CA PRO A 91 -0.53 -11.49 -15.76
C PRO A 91 -0.36 -10.29 -16.71
N ALA A 92 -0.11 -10.53 -17.99
CA ALA A 92 -0.05 -9.51 -19.04
C ALA A 92 -1.44 -9.01 -19.47
N GLU A 93 -2.52 -9.70 -19.09
CA GLU A 93 -3.90 -9.27 -19.39
C GLU A 93 -4.51 -8.36 -18.31
N TYR A 94 -3.82 -8.18 -17.19
CA TYR A 94 -4.21 -7.28 -16.12
C TYR A 94 -3.33 -6.03 -16.15
N VAL A 95 -3.94 -4.86 -16.00
CA VAL A 95 -3.23 -3.63 -15.65
C VAL A 95 -3.01 -3.63 -14.14
N LYS A 96 -1.76 -3.73 -13.66
CA LYS A 96 -1.48 -3.87 -12.22
C LYS A 96 -1.03 -2.56 -11.61
N GLY A 97 -1.81 -2.04 -10.67
CA GLY A 97 -1.50 -0.79 -9.95
C GLY A 97 -1.12 -1.00 -8.49
N TYR A 98 -0.12 -0.27 -7.99
CA TYR A 98 0.22 -0.21 -6.57
C TYR A 98 0.12 1.22 -6.02
N TYR A 99 -0.64 1.40 -4.94
CA TYR A 99 -0.97 2.71 -4.41
C TYR A 99 -0.82 2.71 -2.89
N GLY A 100 0.31 3.17 -2.37
CA GLY A 100 0.52 3.25 -0.93
C GLY A 100 1.94 3.00 -0.46
N LYS A 101 2.03 2.59 0.81
CA LYS A 101 3.28 2.19 1.46
C LYS A 101 3.61 0.77 1.05
N TRP A 102 4.80 0.52 0.51
CA TRP A 102 5.29 -0.80 0.08
C TRP A 102 5.95 -1.57 1.21
N HIS A 103 6.98 -0.97 1.81
CA HIS A 103 7.79 -1.42 2.94
C HIS A 103 8.51 -2.76 2.75
N LEU A 104 8.84 -3.10 1.51
CA LEU A 104 9.65 -4.27 1.12
C LEU A 104 10.90 -3.86 0.32
N GLY A 105 11.48 -2.70 0.64
CA GLY A 105 12.67 -2.15 -0.04
C GLY A 105 12.33 -1.23 -1.22
N ASP A 106 13.24 -0.32 -1.55
CA ASP A 106 13.08 0.63 -2.68
C ASP A 106 11.69 1.30 -2.73
N GLU A 107 11.19 1.73 -1.56
CA GLU A 107 9.80 2.11 -1.25
C GLU A 107 9.00 2.84 -2.36
N ILE A 108 9.63 3.79 -3.04
CA ILE A 108 8.96 4.70 -3.98
C ILE A 108 9.16 4.26 -5.43
N PHE A 109 9.93 3.21 -5.68
CA PHE A 109 10.25 2.75 -7.02
C PHE A 109 9.38 1.56 -7.39
N LYS A 110 8.75 1.66 -8.55
CA LYS A 110 8.00 0.57 -9.17
C LYS A 110 8.85 -0.68 -9.33
N GLN A 111 8.28 -1.82 -8.94
CA GLN A 111 8.95 -3.13 -8.86
C GLN A 111 7.92 -4.26 -8.91
N HIS A 112 8.36 -5.52 -8.94
CA HIS A 112 7.51 -6.72 -8.83
C HIS A 112 6.28 -6.74 -9.75
N GLY A 113 6.49 -6.47 -11.05
CA GLY A 113 5.46 -6.65 -12.09
C GLY A 113 4.30 -5.66 -12.09
N PHE A 114 4.31 -4.64 -11.22
CA PHE A 114 3.35 -3.54 -11.27
C PHE A 114 3.61 -2.63 -12.48
N ASP A 115 2.54 -2.24 -13.17
CA ASP A 115 2.56 -1.34 -14.33
C ASP A 115 2.49 0.12 -13.91
N ASP A 116 1.80 0.40 -12.80
CA ASP A 116 1.61 1.73 -12.24
C ASP A 116 1.89 1.78 -10.74
N TRP A 117 2.45 2.88 -10.25
CA TRP A 117 2.97 2.99 -8.89
C TRP A 117 2.81 4.40 -8.32
N VAL A 118 2.19 4.49 -7.16
CA VAL A 118 2.06 5.73 -6.38
C VAL A 118 2.55 5.48 -4.96
N GLY A 119 3.72 6.02 -4.65
CA GLY A 119 4.35 5.99 -3.34
C GLY A 119 3.94 7.15 -2.44
N ILE A 120 4.07 6.94 -1.13
CA ILE A 120 3.69 7.93 -0.10
C ILE A 120 4.72 8.09 1.04
N GLU A 121 5.89 7.44 0.95
CA GLU A 121 6.85 7.39 2.05
C GLU A 121 8.30 7.63 1.64
N ASP A 122 8.72 8.89 1.67
CA ASP A 122 10.14 9.26 1.53
C ASP A 122 10.97 8.90 2.79
N ASN A 123 10.34 8.56 3.91
CA ASN A 123 11.04 8.32 5.18
C ASN A 123 11.87 7.01 5.18
N TYR A 124 11.85 6.23 4.10
CA TYR A 124 12.62 4.99 3.95
C TYR A 124 13.85 5.11 3.04
N ILE A 125 14.23 6.34 2.63
CA ILE A 125 15.37 6.59 1.73
C ILE A 125 16.67 5.90 2.18
N GLU A 126 16.92 5.79 3.49
CA GLU A 126 18.14 5.15 4.02
C GLU A 126 18.22 3.65 3.67
N TYR A 127 17.09 2.99 3.43
CA TYR A 127 16.98 1.57 3.11
C TYR A 127 16.95 1.30 1.60
N TYR A 128 17.10 2.32 0.77
CA TYR A 128 17.14 2.11 -0.68
C TYR A 128 18.42 1.40 -1.08
N SER A 129 18.27 0.48 -2.03
CA SER A 129 19.38 -0.24 -2.63
C SER A 129 20.39 0.75 -3.24
N PRO A 130 21.70 0.41 -3.27
CA PRO A 130 22.74 1.36 -3.70
C PRO A 130 22.56 1.93 -5.11
N LYS A 131 21.77 1.26 -5.96
CA LYS A 131 21.47 1.66 -7.35
C LYS A 131 20.42 2.77 -7.46
N ARG A 132 19.67 3.06 -6.39
CA ARG A 132 18.56 4.02 -6.44
C ARG A 132 19.03 5.44 -6.15
N ASP A 133 18.45 6.38 -6.86
CA ASP A 133 18.63 7.80 -6.61
C ASP A 133 17.90 8.22 -5.32
N ARG A 134 18.67 8.65 -4.33
CA ARG A 134 18.17 9.08 -3.01
C ARG A 134 17.62 10.52 -3.03
N ASP A 135 17.80 11.26 -4.12
CA ASP A 135 17.21 12.58 -4.31
C ASP A 135 15.80 12.53 -4.92
N THR A 136 15.39 11.37 -5.46
CA THR A 136 14.03 11.13 -5.92
C THR A 136 13.03 11.19 -4.75
N ARG A 137 11.82 11.70 -5.00
CA ARG A 137 10.72 11.81 -4.03
C ARG A 137 9.47 11.13 -4.56
N CYS A 138 8.63 10.65 -3.65
CA CYS A 138 7.36 10.03 -3.99
C CYS A 138 6.33 11.03 -4.54
N GLU A 139 5.30 10.50 -5.16
CA GLU A 139 4.20 11.26 -5.77
C GLU A 139 3.48 12.12 -4.73
N TYR A 140 3.29 11.61 -3.51
CA TYR A 140 2.68 12.39 -2.42
C TYR A 140 3.50 13.63 -2.05
N HIS A 141 4.83 13.53 -2.08
CA HIS A 141 5.71 14.68 -1.83
C HIS A 141 5.48 15.77 -2.87
N HIS A 142 5.53 15.40 -4.15
CA HIS A 142 5.33 16.33 -5.25
C HIS A 142 3.94 16.96 -5.21
N TRP A 143 2.92 16.17 -4.85
CA TRP A 143 1.56 16.67 -4.68
C TRP A 143 1.45 17.69 -3.53
N LEU A 144 2.09 17.45 -2.38
CA LEU A 144 2.13 18.42 -1.29
C LEU A 144 2.83 19.72 -1.70
N VAL A 145 3.97 19.63 -2.39
CA VAL A 145 4.70 20.80 -2.89
C VAL A 145 3.85 21.60 -3.88
N ALA A 146 3.16 20.93 -4.80
CA ALA A 146 2.25 21.57 -5.75
C ALA A 146 1.07 22.29 -5.07
N ASN A 147 0.69 21.86 -3.86
CA ASN A 147 -0.33 22.49 -3.03
C ASN A 147 0.23 23.51 -2.02
N GLY A 148 1.49 23.95 -2.20
CA GLY A 148 2.10 25.03 -1.44
C GLY A 148 2.67 24.62 -0.08
N PHE A 149 2.79 23.32 0.20
CA PHE A 149 3.46 22.83 1.39
C PHE A 149 4.97 22.67 1.15
N THR A 150 5.77 22.89 2.19
CA THR A 150 7.21 22.68 2.17
C THR A 150 7.63 21.89 3.40
N PRO A 151 8.53 20.90 3.29
CA PRO A 151 9.05 20.19 4.44
C PRO A 151 9.63 21.13 5.49
N LYS A 152 9.24 20.96 6.75
CA LYS A 152 9.74 21.83 7.83
C LYS A 152 11.15 21.48 8.29
N ASN A 153 11.51 20.21 8.25
CA ASN A 153 12.77 19.69 8.76
C ASN A 153 13.41 18.74 7.74
N GLY A 154 14.43 19.22 7.02
CA GLY A 154 15.15 18.43 6.02
C GLY A 154 14.50 18.44 4.65
N SER A 155 14.77 17.40 3.85
CA SER A 155 14.43 17.32 2.43
C SER A 155 13.15 16.51 2.13
N VAL A 156 12.43 16.05 3.17
CA VAL A 156 11.24 15.19 3.08
C VAL A 156 10.19 15.57 4.11
N PHE A 157 8.91 15.34 3.82
CA PHE A 157 7.85 15.51 4.81
C PHE A 157 7.93 14.39 5.86
N GLY A 158 8.29 14.75 7.10
CA GLY A 158 8.38 13.79 8.19
C GLY A 158 7.02 13.17 8.54
N ARG A 159 7.01 11.94 9.09
CA ARG A 159 5.76 11.24 9.45
C ARG A 159 4.81 12.07 10.33
N GLY A 160 5.36 12.68 11.39
CA GLY A 160 4.58 13.52 12.31
C GLY A 160 4.10 14.83 11.69
N GLU A 161 4.81 15.35 10.69
CA GLU A 161 4.40 16.52 9.92
C GLU A 161 3.24 16.15 9.00
N ALA A 162 3.40 15.11 8.18
CA ALA A 162 2.37 14.63 7.27
C ALA A 162 1.08 14.24 7.99
N ALA A 163 1.17 13.65 9.19
CA ALA A 163 0.02 13.25 10.00
C ALA A 163 -0.77 14.43 10.61
N ARG A 164 -0.19 15.65 10.62
CA ARG A 164 -0.84 16.86 11.15
C ARG A 164 -1.39 17.78 10.06
N LEU A 165 -1.24 17.41 8.79
CA LEU A 165 -1.83 18.14 7.69
C LEU A 165 -3.37 18.09 7.78
N PRO A 166 -4.08 19.09 7.21
CA PRO A 166 -5.53 19.00 7.08
C PRO A 166 -5.92 17.70 6.36
N GLU A 167 -7.06 17.11 6.71
CA GLU A 167 -7.51 15.80 6.21
C GLU A 167 -7.44 15.67 4.69
N ALA A 168 -7.87 16.73 3.97
CA ALA A 168 -7.85 16.79 2.51
C ALA A 168 -6.44 16.65 1.90
N PHE A 169 -5.39 16.92 2.68
CA PHE A 169 -3.98 16.82 2.31
C PHE A 169 -3.28 15.63 2.97
N GLY A 170 -4.00 14.75 3.66
CA GLY A 170 -3.44 13.54 4.24
C GLY A 170 -3.18 12.46 3.20
N LYS A 171 -2.26 11.55 3.52
CA LYS A 171 -1.96 10.36 2.69
C LYS A 171 -3.20 9.55 2.28
N PRO A 172 -4.21 9.31 3.15
CA PRO A 172 -5.42 8.59 2.75
C PRO A 172 -6.23 9.33 1.68
N ALA A 173 -6.35 10.66 1.77
CA ALA A 173 -7.07 11.46 0.79
C ALA A 173 -6.37 11.43 -0.58
N PHE A 174 -5.05 11.61 -0.58
CA PHE A 174 -4.23 11.50 -1.79
C PHE A 174 -4.35 10.12 -2.44
N LEU A 175 -4.11 9.04 -1.68
CA LEU A 175 -4.22 7.67 -2.19
C LEU A 175 -5.63 7.35 -2.70
N GLY A 176 -6.67 7.81 -2.00
CA GLY A 176 -8.05 7.62 -2.43
C GLY A 176 -8.34 8.28 -3.78
N GLN A 177 -7.78 9.47 -4.03
CA GLN A 177 -7.91 10.16 -5.31
C GLN A 177 -7.15 9.42 -6.43
N GLU A 178 -5.90 9.05 -6.18
CA GLU A 178 -5.04 8.37 -7.16
C GLU A 178 -5.56 6.98 -7.52
N ALA A 179 -5.94 6.16 -6.53
CA ALA A 179 -6.55 4.85 -6.77
C ALA A 179 -7.91 4.97 -7.45
N SER A 180 -8.72 6.00 -7.12
CA SER A 180 -9.99 6.25 -7.82
C SER A 180 -9.78 6.63 -9.28
N ARG A 181 -8.70 7.37 -9.60
CA ARG A 181 -8.33 7.70 -10.99
C ARG A 181 -8.02 6.42 -11.75
N PHE A 182 -7.13 5.59 -11.22
CA PHE A 182 -6.75 4.30 -11.80
C PHE A 182 -7.96 3.42 -12.13
N ILE A 183 -8.86 3.25 -11.17
CA ILE A 183 -10.06 2.42 -11.33
C ILE A 183 -10.96 2.96 -12.45
N ARG A 184 -11.12 4.29 -12.56
CA ARG A 184 -11.97 4.90 -13.59
C ARG A 184 -11.35 4.78 -14.99
N GLU A 185 -10.04 4.94 -15.09
CA GLU A 185 -9.30 4.85 -16.35
C GLU A 185 -9.24 3.41 -16.86
N ASN A 186 -9.21 2.43 -15.96
CA ASN A 186 -9.10 1.01 -16.31
C ASN A 186 -10.41 0.23 -16.18
N LYS A 187 -11.55 0.87 -15.90
CA LYS A 187 -12.84 0.18 -15.66
C LYS A 187 -13.28 -0.81 -16.75
N ASP A 188 -12.82 -0.60 -17.98
CA ASP A 188 -13.16 -1.39 -19.17
C ASP A 188 -12.12 -2.50 -19.48
N ASN A 189 -11.04 -2.59 -18.68
CA ASN A 189 -9.97 -3.60 -18.77
C ASN A 189 -9.84 -4.35 -17.43
N PRO A 190 -9.34 -5.60 -17.41
CA PRO A 190 -8.96 -6.26 -16.17
C PRO A 190 -7.83 -5.50 -15.45
N PHE A 191 -7.99 -5.28 -14.15
CA PHE A 191 -6.97 -4.69 -13.28
C PHE A 191 -6.95 -5.36 -11.91
#